data_AF-A0A7X6VPZ9-F1
#
_entry.id   AF-A0A7X6VPZ9-F1
#
_cell.length_a   1.000
_cell.length_b   1.000
_cell.length_c   1.000
_cell.angle_alpha   90.00
_cell.angle_beta   90.00
_cell.angle_gamma   90.00
#
_symmetry.space_group_name_H-M   'P 1'
#
loop_
_entity.id
_entity.type
_entity.pdbx_description
1 polymer ?
#
loop_
_entity_poly.entity_id
_entity_poly.type
_entity_poly.pdbx_seq_one_letter_code
_entity_poly.pdbx_strand_id
1 'polypeptide(L)'
;FSFLESGDIYQITHKHNQINMYRGNLIDGGHSNIYLRIKNKGITKLIRTQSPSLFIINDNHVSYRGSFLELDYQLDLIISDLGWRYKFSCLNKISDDIDLFYIQDIGLADINAILNSEAYTAQYLDYRFNNQELSITQNQGNYQNLKITSNHNIKGFSTDGLDFFGLNYKYNRIPQYLYLDLPNRIRQGESAYIALQTSPTKLVLDKTIDFMVSYNDQNILDKSLPKLDKVVKSPFIYQVLNGNKINKPKGYEILNPEYSDEGELLSFFTKDHCHIVLQQKELIQERSTGNIILTGNFVAETNISSSTNWMNGIFNSHFVLGNTNFNKFLSVNRNQIVTNSLSGQRIWLKKDDEYKLLNIPSYFEMSFNYSKWYYQFDDDLIEITSYMEYGHLKNHLTFKSHNKIKYDFIVTHQILMNSNEDQGDISYDDNFDLVFYPSKNSLMNQVLANMKFGIESDKYEFTKLHGFDLPGIIAMRYLRSDLELVIEGVYEDFCNCEYSSFEDSKIDFKKEYLNFTNHLKFEIDNDFNRYNHLLYWYT
;
A
#
# COMPACT_ATOMS: atom_id res chain seq x y z
N PHE A 1 -21.01 3.64 9.38
CA PHE A 1 -19.61 3.55 9.83
C PHE A 1 -19.35 2.14 10.32
N SER A 2 -18.25 1.54 9.90
CA SER A 2 -17.68 0.33 10.47
C SER A 2 -16.26 0.63 10.93
N PHE A 3 -15.84 -0.05 11.98
CA PHE A 3 -14.55 0.15 12.61
C PHE A 3 -13.82 -1.18 12.66
N LEU A 4 -12.49 -1.12 12.56
CA LEU A 4 -11.65 -2.24 12.91
C LEU A 4 -11.81 -2.56 14.41
N GLU A 5 -11.34 -3.72 14.88
CA GLU A 5 -11.13 -3.93 16.32
C GLU A 5 -10.12 -2.94 16.90
N SER A 6 -9.36 -2.27 16.01
CA SER A 6 -8.57 -1.12 16.36
C SER A 6 -9.47 0.09 16.75
N GLY A 7 -10.65 0.26 16.20
CA GLY A 7 -11.39 1.51 16.34
C GLY A 7 -10.86 2.59 15.40
N ASP A 8 -9.90 2.25 14.53
CA ASP A 8 -9.75 2.97 13.28
C ASP A 8 -10.99 2.77 12.41
N ILE A 9 -11.34 3.79 11.63
CA ILE A 9 -12.42 3.69 10.66
C ILE A 9 -11.99 2.70 9.57
N TYR A 10 -12.79 1.65 9.39
CA TYR A 10 -12.64 0.70 8.30
C TYR A 10 -13.38 1.21 7.07
N GLN A 11 -14.67 1.54 7.21
CA GLN A 11 -15.49 2.11 6.13
C GLN A 11 -16.54 3.10 6.65
N ILE A 12 -16.86 4.07 5.81
CA ILE A 12 -17.97 5.00 5.93
C ILE A 12 -18.88 4.75 4.73
N THR A 13 -20.10 4.30 4.97
CA THR A 13 -21.05 3.95 3.90
C THR A 13 -22.39 4.65 4.08
N HIS A 14 -23.05 4.93 2.96
CA HIS A 14 -24.46 5.30 2.90
C HIS A 14 -25.11 4.57 1.73
N LYS A 15 -26.06 3.66 2.02
CA LYS A 15 -26.62 2.72 1.03
C LYS A 15 -25.49 1.91 0.37
N HIS A 16 -25.36 1.95 -0.96
CA HIS A 16 -24.32 1.26 -1.72
C HIS A 16 -23.03 2.08 -1.90
N ASN A 17 -23.05 3.36 -1.52
CA ASN A 17 -21.90 4.24 -1.68
C ASN A 17 -20.97 4.16 -0.48
N GLN A 18 -19.67 4.17 -0.76
CA GLN A 18 -18.61 4.33 0.22
C GLN A 18 -18.07 5.77 0.13
N ILE A 19 -17.97 6.43 1.28
CA ILE A 19 -17.57 7.83 1.39
C ILE A 19 -16.05 7.96 1.50
N ASN A 20 -15.38 7.08 2.26
CA ASN A 20 -13.91 6.97 2.24
C ASN A 20 -13.43 6.16 1.04
N MET A 21 -12.19 6.35 0.61
CA MET A 21 -11.62 5.65 -0.53
C MET A 21 -11.08 4.27 -0.13
N TYR A 22 -10.25 4.23 0.90
CA TYR A 22 -9.47 3.05 1.27
C TYR A 22 -9.96 2.44 2.57
N ARG A 23 -9.92 1.11 2.63
CA ARG A 23 -10.19 0.33 3.85
C ARG A 23 -8.91 0.21 4.67
N GLY A 24 -9.00 0.51 5.97
CA GLY A 24 -7.88 0.33 6.89
C GLY A 24 -7.58 -1.14 7.20
N ASN A 25 -6.42 -1.39 7.82
CA ASN A 25 -6.06 -2.70 8.38
C ASN A 25 -5.39 -2.55 9.76
N LEU A 26 -5.17 -3.65 10.49
CA LEU A 26 -4.65 -3.60 11.87
C LEU A 26 -3.17 -3.23 11.99
N ILE A 27 -2.41 -3.22 10.89
CA ILE A 27 -1.00 -2.83 10.86
C ILE A 27 -0.83 -1.35 10.49
N ASP A 28 -1.49 -0.91 9.41
CA ASP A 28 -1.42 0.47 8.92
C ASP A 28 -2.36 1.42 9.67
N GLY A 29 -3.47 0.89 10.20
CA GLY A 29 -4.59 1.65 10.74
C GLY A 29 -5.55 2.15 9.67
N GLY A 30 -6.38 3.13 10.05
CA GLY A 30 -7.31 3.79 9.15
C GLY A 30 -6.65 4.93 8.37
N HIS A 31 -7.21 5.26 7.22
CA HIS A 31 -6.72 6.30 6.33
C HIS A 31 -7.11 7.72 6.79
N SER A 32 -8.22 7.83 7.52
CA SER A 32 -8.70 9.08 8.12
C SER A 32 -8.15 9.26 9.54
N ASN A 33 -7.71 10.46 9.90
CA ASN A 33 -7.19 10.74 11.24
C ASN A 33 -7.33 12.22 11.60
N ILE A 34 -7.18 12.53 12.89
CA ILE A 34 -6.89 13.88 13.36
C ILE A 34 -5.48 13.86 13.91
N TYR A 35 -4.61 14.76 13.44
CA TYR A 35 -3.29 14.93 14.04
C TYR A 35 -3.29 16.15 14.94
N LEU A 36 -2.68 16.00 16.10
CA LEU A 36 -2.39 17.08 17.04
C LEU A 36 -0.91 17.44 16.91
N ARG A 37 -0.63 18.72 16.72
CA ARG A 37 0.73 19.25 16.79
C ARG A 37 0.83 20.26 17.92
N ILE A 38 1.79 20.04 18.81
CA ILE A 38 2.22 21.02 19.81
C ILE A 38 3.44 21.74 19.23
N LYS A 39 3.28 23.04 18.98
CA LYS A 39 4.25 23.83 18.21
C LYS A 39 5.65 23.71 18.83
N ASN A 40 6.65 23.46 17.98
CA ASN A 40 8.06 23.26 18.35
C ASN A 40 8.35 22.08 19.31
N LYS A 41 7.37 21.20 19.61
CA LYS A 41 7.57 20.06 20.51
C LYS A 41 7.32 18.71 19.86
N GLY A 42 6.24 18.56 19.10
CA GLY A 42 5.94 17.27 18.46
C GLY A 42 4.55 17.16 17.85
N ILE A 43 4.31 16.04 17.19
CA ILE A 43 3.06 15.73 16.48
C ILE A 43 2.65 14.30 16.83
N THR A 44 1.34 14.06 16.95
CA THR A 44 0.79 12.71 17.13
C THR A 44 -0.53 12.54 16.39
N LYS A 45 -0.85 11.29 16.03
CA LYS A 45 -2.21 10.89 15.61
C LYS A 45 -3.11 10.83 16.84
N LEU A 46 -4.40 11.07 16.66
CA LEU A 46 -5.40 10.94 17.72
C LEU A 46 -6.25 9.67 17.56
N ILE A 47 -6.38 9.12 16.36
CA ILE A 47 -7.14 7.89 16.03
C ILE A 47 -6.14 6.73 15.81
N ARG A 48 -6.51 5.50 16.21
CA ARG A 48 -5.64 4.37 16.64
C ARG A 48 -4.65 3.81 15.57
N THR A 49 -4.34 2.53 15.75
CA THR A 49 -3.08 1.76 15.62
C THR A 49 -1.80 2.45 16.10
N GLN A 50 -1.56 3.69 15.69
CA GLN A 50 -0.34 4.47 15.91
C GLN A 50 -0.56 5.72 16.80
N SER A 51 -1.73 5.85 17.46
CA SER A 51 -2.00 6.92 18.43
C SER A 51 -1.84 6.46 19.89
N PRO A 52 -1.58 7.39 20.84
CA PRO A 52 -1.56 7.10 22.27
C PRO A 52 -2.98 7.01 22.87
N SER A 53 -4.04 7.00 22.03
CA SER A 53 -5.42 6.95 22.48
C SER A 53 -5.87 5.54 22.85
N LEU A 54 -6.70 5.45 23.89
CA LEU A 54 -7.77 4.44 23.95
C LEU A 54 -9.03 4.97 23.30
N PHE A 55 -9.94 4.06 22.99
CA PHE A 55 -11.23 4.40 22.41
C PHE A 55 -12.34 3.59 23.07
N ILE A 56 -13.53 4.16 23.07
CA ILE A 56 -14.78 3.46 23.42
C ILE A 56 -15.79 3.77 22.32
N ILE A 57 -16.42 2.72 21.79
CA ILE A 57 -17.56 2.82 20.88
C ILE A 57 -18.83 2.68 21.71
N ASN A 58 -19.77 3.61 21.52
CA ASN A 58 -21.07 3.61 22.17
C ASN A 58 -22.11 4.04 21.12
N ASP A 59 -22.94 3.11 20.65
CA ASP A 59 -23.96 3.34 19.61
C ASP A 59 -23.47 4.21 18.43
N ASN A 60 -23.84 5.49 18.41
CA ASN A 60 -23.56 6.44 17.32
C ASN A 60 -22.38 7.39 17.62
N HIS A 61 -21.51 7.05 18.56
CA HIS A 61 -20.32 7.85 18.85
C HIS A 61 -19.11 7.01 19.22
N VAL A 62 -17.94 7.57 18.94
CA VAL A 62 -16.65 7.00 19.34
C VAL A 62 -15.84 8.08 20.05
N SER A 63 -15.36 7.77 21.24
CA SER A 63 -14.55 8.70 22.03
C SER A 63 -13.12 8.18 22.11
N TYR A 64 -12.14 8.99 21.71
CA TYR A 64 -10.72 8.71 21.79
C TYR A 64 -10.09 9.54 22.91
N ARG A 65 -9.38 8.89 23.83
CA ARG A 65 -8.81 9.50 25.04
C ARG A 65 -7.34 9.15 25.15
N GLY A 66 -6.49 10.17 25.28
CA GLY A 66 -5.05 9.97 25.39
C GLY A 66 -4.32 11.17 25.97
N SER A 67 -3.00 11.00 26.06
CA SER A 67 -2.06 12.03 26.47
C SER A 67 -0.93 12.11 25.43
N PHE A 68 -0.49 13.32 25.12
CA PHE A 68 0.67 13.56 24.27
C PHE A 68 1.51 14.69 24.84
N LEU A 69 2.76 14.39 25.17
CA LEU A 69 3.61 15.28 25.97
C LEU A 69 2.87 15.67 27.27
N GLU A 70 2.76 16.96 27.56
CA GLU A 70 2.00 17.47 28.70
C GLU A 70 0.49 17.62 28.48
N LEU A 71 -0.04 17.36 27.27
CA LEU A 71 -1.46 17.58 26.96
C LEU A 71 -2.29 16.29 27.11
N ASP A 72 -3.29 16.34 27.97
CA ASP A 72 -4.36 15.36 28.06
C ASP A 72 -5.53 15.82 27.18
N TYR A 73 -6.00 14.96 26.27
CA TYR A 73 -7.05 15.31 25.32
C TYR A 73 -8.17 14.27 25.26
N GLN A 74 -9.33 14.69 24.75
CA GLN A 74 -10.38 13.80 24.26
C GLN A 74 -10.80 14.26 22.86
N LEU A 75 -10.92 13.31 21.94
CA LEU A 75 -11.47 13.52 20.61
C LEU A 75 -12.74 12.69 20.48
N ASP A 76 -13.88 13.33 20.25
CA ASP A 76 -15.15 12.65 20.08
C ASP A 76 -15.57 12.66 18.61
N LEU A 77 -15.79 11.49 18.03
CA LEU A 77 -16.46 11.29 16.75
C LEU A 77 -17.96 11.09 17.00
N ILE A 78 -18.76 12.10 16.68
CA ILE A 78 -20.21 12.10 16.82
C ILE A 78 -20.81 11.83 15.43
N ILE A 79 -21.51 10.70 15.27
CA ILE A 79 -22.10 10.28 14.01
C ILE A 79 -23.59 10.63 14.01
N SER A 80 -24.04 11.27 12.93
CA SER A 80 -25.44 11.53 12.60
C SER A 80 -25.81 10.83 11.28
N ASP A 81 -27.05 10.97 10.81
CA ASP A 81 -27.54 10.22 9.64
C ASP A 81 -26.75 10.54 8.36
N LEU A 82 -26.62 11.84 8.03
CA LEU A 82 -25.92 12.31 6.83
C LEU A 82 -24.77 13.28 7.17
N GLY A 83 -24.06 13.02 8.27
CA GLY A 83 -22.89 13.81 8.65
C GLY A 83 -22.24 13.34 9.94
N TRP A 84 -21.03 13.83 10.21
CA TRP A 84 -20.31 13.53 11.44
C TRP A 84 -19.44 14.71 11.89
N ARG A 85 -19.16 14.75 13.18
CA ARG A 85 -18.33 15.78 13.80
C ARG A 85 -17.20 15.13 14.57
N TYR A 86 -15.99 15.65 14.39
CA TYR A 86 -14.88 15.44 15.30
C TYR A 86 -14.79 16.62 16.25
N LYS A 87 -14.89 16.38 17.55
CA LYS A 87 -14.83 17.40 18.60
C LYS A 87 -13.61 17.16 19.48
N PHE A 88 -12.60 18.01 19.34
CA PHE A 88 -11.38 17.93 20.13
C PHE A 88 -11.48 18.83 21.38
N SER A 89 -11.15 18.27 22.54
CA SER A 89 -11.16 18.95 23.83
C SER A 89 -9.85 18.76 24.58
N CYS A 90 -9.27 19.85 25.12
CA CYS A 90 -8.20 19.78 26.11
C CYS A 90 -8.78 19.48 27.50
N LEU A 91 -8.22 18.51 28.21
CA LEU A 91 -8.68 18.15 29.56
C LEU A 91 -7.78 18.71 30.67
N ASN A 92 -6.64 19.29 30.31
CA ASN A 92 -5.77 20.06 31.19
C ASN A 92 -5.29 21.34 30.50
N LYS A 93 -4.80 22.30 31.31
CA LYS A 93 -4.25 23.56 30.80
C LYS A 93 -2.80 23.34 30.36
N ILE A 94 -2.48 23.77 29.14
CA ILE A 94 -1.11 23.86 28.63
C ILE A 94 -0.82 25.30 28.17
N SER A 95 0.45 25.70 28.14
CA SER A 95 0.86 27.05 27.72
C SER A 95 1.17 27.18 26.23
N ASP A 96 1.37 26.05 25.57
CA ASP A 96 1.87 25.95 24.21
C ASP A 96 0.74 26.06 23.19
N ASP A 97 1.09 26.59 22.01
CA ASP A 97 0.15 26.66 20.90
C ASP A 97 -0.01 25.26 20.29
N ILE A 98 -1.27 24.92 19.99
CA ILE A 98 -1.61 23.70 19.26
C ILE A 98 -2.29 24.04 17.94
N ASP A 99 -2.04 23.24 16.91
CA ASP A 99 -2.90 23.13 15.74
C ASP A 99 -3.31 21.69 15.47
N LEU A 100 -4.45 21.53 14.80
CA LEU A 100 -4.98 20.24 14.41
C LEU A 100 -4.97 20.11 12.89
N PHE A 101 -4.72 18.89 12.42
CA PHE A 101 -4.88 18.51 11.02
C PHE A 101 -6.03 17.50 10.91
N TYR A 102 -7.06 17.83 10.15
CA TYR A 102 -8.09 16.89 9.73
C TYR A 102 -7.66 16.21 8.44
N ILE A 103 -7.59 14.87 8.44
CA ILE A 103 -7.20 14.08 7.27
C ILE A 103 -8.30 13.08 6.94
N GLN A 104 -8.70 13.03 5.67
CA GLN A 104 -9.71 12.09 5.17
C GLN A 104 -9.42 11.74 3.71
N ASP A 105 -9.35 10.44 3.43
CA ASP A 105 -9.42 9.91 2.07
C ASP A 105 -10.88 9.92 1.58
N ILE A 106 -11.11 10.24 0.30
CA ILE A 106 -12.45 10.49 -0.23
C ILE A 106 -12.74 9.57 -1.43
N GLY A 107 -13.77 8.74 -1.33
CA GLY A 107 -14.28 7.91 -2.43
C GLY A 107 -15.52 8.51 -3.09
N LEU A 108 -16.58 8.74 -2.31
CA LEU A 108 -17.90 9.25 -2.76
C LEU A 108 -18.43 8.52 -4.00
N ALA A 109 -18.41 7.19 -4.01
CA ALA A 109 -18.84 6.38 -5.16
C ALA A 109 -19.37 5.01 -4.70
N ASP A 110 -19.97 4.25 -5.62
CA ASP A 110 -20.32 2.85 -5.36
C ASP A 110 -19.07 2.07 -4.94
N ILE A 111 -19.22 1.20 -3.96
CA ILE A 111 -18.11 0.39 -3.41
C ILE A 111 -17.36 -0.40 -4.48
N ASN A 112 -18.04 -0.91 -5.51
CA ASN A 112 -17.41 -1.68 -6.57
C ASN A 112 -16.65 -0.79 -7.55
N ALA A 113 -17.11 0.45 -7.77
CA ALA A 113 -16.38 1.41 -8.59
C ALA A 113 -15.04 1.78 -7.94
N ILE A 114 -15.05 2.03 -6.62
CA ILE A 114 -13.84 2.29 -5.83
C ILE A 114 -12.88 1.11 -5.89
N LEU A 115 -13.37 -0.10 -5.58
CA LEU A 115 -12.52 -1.30 -5.55
C LEU A 115 -11.96 -1.68 -6.92
N ASN A 116 -12.63 -1.27 -8.00
CA ASN A 116 -12.15 -1.47 -9.37
C ASN A 116 -10.99 -0.51 -9.70
N SER A 117 -11.10 0.76 -9.33
CA SER A 117 -9.98 1.70 -9.45
C SER A 117 -10.20 2.96 -8.59
N GLU A 118 -9.42 3.07 -7.52
CA GLU A 118 -9.41 4.23 -6.63
C GLU A 118 -8.87 5.47 -7.37
N ALA A 119 -7.79 5.30 -8.14
CA ALA A 119 -7.19 6.35 -8.95
C ALA A 119 -8.19 6.96 -9.94
N TYR A 120 -8.94 6.11 -10.65
CA TYR A 120 -9.96 6.56 -11.60
C TYR A 120 -11.11 7.27 -10.88
N THR A 121 -11.58 6.72 -9.75
CA THR A 121 -12.64 7.35 -8.95
C THR A 121 -12.24 8.75 -8.48
N ALA A 122 -10.97 8.93 -8.08
CA ALA A 122 -10.44 10.22 -7.63
C ALA A 122 -10.45 11.30 -8.72
N GLN A 123 -10.25 10.92 -9.99
CA GLN A 123 -10.20 11.86 -11.12
C GLN A 123 -11.52 12.62 -11.36
N TYR A 124 -12.64 12.11 -10.85
CA TYR A 124 -13.98 12.71 -11.03
C TYR A 124 -14.48 13.48 -9.79
N LEU A 125 -13.66 13.62 -8.76
CA LEU A 125 -13.98 14.44 -7.58
C LEU A 125 -13.61 15.91 -7.85
N ASP A 126 -14.59 16.81 -7.87
CA ASP A 126 -14.36 18.26 -7.92
C ASP A 126 -14.21 18.84 -6.50
N TYR A 127 -13.15 19.61 -6.27
CA TYR A 127 -12.87 20.25 -4.98
C TYR A 127 -13.02 21.76 -5.08
N ARG A 128 -13.59 22.38 -4.04
CA ARG A 128 -13.65 23.84 -3.89
C ARG A 128 -13.41 24.24 -2.45
N PHE A 129 -12.45 25.13 -2.22
CA PHE A 129 -12.21 25.73 -0.92
C PHE A 129 -12.60 27.20 -0.94
N ASN A 130 -13.60 27.59 -0.14
CA ASN A 130 -14.04 28.99 -0.03
C ASN A 130 -14.65 29.23 1.37
N ASN A 131 -14.48 30.44 1.91
CA ASN A 131 -15.10 30.86 3.17
C ASN A 131 -14.97 29.83 4.32
N GLN A 132 -13.77 29.26 4.53
CA GLN A 132 -13.49 28.26 5.58
C GLN A 132 -14.22 26.90 5.39
N GLU A 133 -14.68 26.62 4.17
CA GLU A 133 -15.34 25.37 3.79
C GLU A 133 -14.59 24.69 2.64
N LEU A 134 -14.35 23.38 2.77
CA LEU A 134 -13.97 22.51 1.66
C LEU A 134 -15.18 21.71 1.19
N SER A 135 -15.62 21.96 -0.04
CA SER A 135 -16.66 21.21 -0.74
C SER A 135 -16.03 20.20 -1.71
N ILE A 136 -16.52 18.96 -1.72
CA ILE A 136 -16.15 17.91 -2.67
C ILE A 136 -17.41 17.37 -3.35
N THR A 137 -17.40 17.23 -4.68
CA THR A 137 -18.52 16.67 -5.45
C THR A 137 -18.05 15.56 -6.38
N GLN A 138 -18.73 14.42 -6.38
CA GLN A 138 -18.50 13.36 -7.37
C GLN A 138 -19.26 13.69 -8.66
N ASN A 139 -18.54 13.85 -9.77
CA ASN A 139 -19.11 14.18 -11.08
C ASN A 139 -19.48 12.94 -11.90
N GLN A 140 -19.06 11.74 -11.50
CA GLN A 140 -19.40 10.49 -12.17
C GLN A 140 -20.45 9.68 -11.39
N GLY A 141 -21.54 9.32 -12.07
CA GLY A 141 -22.65 8.57 -11.47
C GLY A 141 -23.66 9.47 -10.76
N ASN A 142 -24.21 8.99 -9.64
CA ASN A 142 -25.20 9.76 -8.87
C ASN A 142 -24.53 10.93 -8.14
N TYR A 143 -25.23 12.06 -8.09
CA TYR A 143 -24.77 13.23 -7.36
C TYR A 143 -24.48 12.89 -5.90
N GLN A 144 -23.25 13.16 -5.48
CA GLN A 144 -22.79 13.03 -4.10
C GLN A 144 -21.92 14.23 -3.78
N ASN A 145 -22.19 14.86 -2.64
CA ASN A 145 -21.44 16.01 -2.16
C ASN A 145 -21.04 15.83 -0.69
N LEU A 146 -19.87 16.33 -0.35
CA LEU A 146 -19.37 16.37 1.01
C LEU A 146 -18.82 17.76 1.29
N LYS A 147 -19.19 18.34 2.44
CA LYS A 147 -18.66 19.63 2.91
C LYS A 147 -17.99 19.46 4.24
N ILE A 148 -16.82 20.08 4.38
CA ILE A 148 -16.00 20.02 5.58
C ILE A 148 -15.73 21.44 6.04
N THR A 149 -16.09 21.72 7.30
CA THR A 149 -15.91 23.03 7.94
C THR A 149 -15.27 22.85 9.31
N SER A 150 -14.78 23.94 9.90
CA SER A 150 -14.35 23.96 11.30
C SER A 150 -14.94 25.16 12.04
N ASN A 151 -15.16 25.01 13.34
CA ASN A 151 -15.48 26.14 14.23
C ASN A 151 -14.23 27.00 14.56
N HIS A 152 -13.06 26.55 14.11
CA HIS A 152 -11.79 27.25 14.23
C HIS A 152 -11.29 27.63 12.83
N ASN A 153 -10.59 28.76 12.71
CA ASN A 153 -9.98 29.18 11.46
C ASN A 153 -9.05 28.08 10.90
N ILE A 154 -9.27 27.69 9.66
CA ILE A 154 -8.42 26.86 8.80
C ILE A 154 -7.40 27.79 8.14
N LYS A 155 -6.13 27.61 8.48
CA LYS A 155 -5.00 28.35 7.89
C LYS A 155 -4.47 27.71 6.63
N GLY A 156 -4.73 26.41 6.42
CA GLY A 156 -4.38 25.79 5.16
C GLY A 156 -5.01 24.46 4.84
N PHE A 157 -4.85 24.04 3.59
CA PHE A 157 -5.47 22.84 3.03
C PHE A 157 -4.66 22.18 1.89
N SER A 158 -4.96 20.90 1.64
CA SER A 158 -4.59 20.15 0.43
C SER A 158 -5.70 19.17 0.03
N THR A 159 -5.73 18.75 -1.23
CA THR A 159 -6.78 17.85 -1.76
C THR A 159 -6.27 16.53 -2.35
N ASP A 160 -4.95 16.36 -2.45
CA ASP A 160 -4.33 15.14 -2.95
C ASP A 160 -3.27 14.60 -1.99
N GLY A 161 -3.11 13.28 -1.95
CA GLY A 161 -2.15 12.59 -1.10
C GLY A 161 -0.70 13.01 -1.34
N LEU A 162 -0.30 13.36 -2.57
CA LEU A 162 1.06 13.88 -2.83
C LEU A 162 1.32 15.19 -2.07
N ASP A 163 0.28 16.02 -1.92
CA ASP A 163 0.36 17.33 -1.27
C ASP A 163 0.29 17.24 0.26
N PHE A 164 -0.02 16.06 0.81
CA PHE A 164 0.00 15.81 2.25
C PHE A 164 1.18 14.92 2.66
N PHE A 165 1.36 13.79 1.98
CA PHE A 165 2.40 12.82 2.30
C PHE A 165 3.78 13.26 1.77
N GLY A 166 3.83 13.84 0.57
CA GLY A 166 5.08 14.08 -0.15
C GLY A 166 5.70 12.79 -0.69
N LEU A 167 6.60 12.91 -1.68
CA LEU A 167 7.23 11.74 -2.33
C LEU A 167 8.11 10.94 -1.37
N ASN A 168 8.76 11.61 -0.42
CA ASN A 168 9.64 10.96 0.54
C ASN A 168 8.89 10.03 1.52
N TYR A 169 7.55 10.12 1.58
CA TYR A 169 6.72 9.17 2.33
C TYR A 169 6.97 7.73 1.89
N LYS A 170 7.27 7.50 0.61
CA LYS A 170 7.63 6.17 0.09
C LYS A 170 8.86 5.58 0.77
N TYR A 171 9.76 6.43 1.28
CA TYR A 171 10.98 6.00 1.98
C TYR A 171 10.79 5.88 3.49
N ASN A 172 10.22 6.90 4.14
CA ASN A 172 10.23 7.00 5.59
C ASN A 172 8.86 6.77 6.26
N ARG A 173 7.77 6.70 5.49
CA ARG A 173 6.37 6.61 5.98
C ARG A 173 5.95 7.75 6.91
N ILE A 174 6.59 8.91 6.80
CA ILE A 174 6.30 10.13 7.57
C ILE A 174 5.66 11.17 6.64
N PRO A 175 4.40 11.59 6.87
CA PRO A 175 3.76 12.61 6.05
C PRO A 175 4.50 13.95 6.16
N GLN A 176 5.07 14.43 5.05
CA GLN A 176 5.92 15.61 5.00
C GLN A 176 5.22 16.87 5.51
N TYR A 177 3.95 17.06 5.13
CA TYR A 177 3.21 18.29 5.42
C TYR A 177 2.60 18.35 6.83
N LEU A 178 2.89 17.37 7.69
CA LEU A 178 2.71 17.55 9.14
C LEU A 178 3.78 18.47 9.73
N TYR A 179 4.97 18.48 9.13
CA TYR A 179 6.12 19.27 9.60
C TYR A 179 6.33 20.58 8.83
N LEU A 180 5.54 20.78 7.77
CA LEU A 180 5.44 22.02 7.01
C LEU A 180 4.04 22.62 7.18
N ASP A 181 3.78 23.74 6.52
CA ASP A 181 2.41 24.23 6.34
C ASP A 181 1.81 23.62 5.06
N LEU A 182 0.51 23.32 5.10
CA LEU A 182 -0.19 22.80 3.93
C LEU A 182 -0.09 23.77 2.73
N PRO A 183 0.01 23.26 1.49
CA PRO A 183 0.36 24.06 0.32
C PRO A 183 -0.73 25.02 -0.17
N ASN A 184 -1.95 24.96 0.38
CA ASN A 184 -3.07 25.84 0.01
C ASN A 184 -3.45 25.78 -1.46
N ARG A 185 -3.45 24.56 -2.02
CA ARG A 185 -3.81 24.33 -3.42
C ARG A 185 -4.79 23.18 -3.56
N ILE A 186 -5.60 23.30 -4.60
CA ILE A 186 -6.37 22.18 -5.13
C ILE A 186 -5.48 21.47 -6.15
N ARG A 187 -5.20 20.21 -5.89
CA ARG A 187 -4.57 19.29 -6.84
C ARG A 187 -5.61 18.25 -7.26
N GLN A 188 -5.89 18.20 -8.55
CA GLN A 188 -6.72 17.18 -9.17
C GLN A 188 -5.81 16.04 -9.65
N GLY A 189 -5.79 14.96 -8.88
CA GLY A 189 -4.89 13.83 -9.09
C GLY A 189 -5.59 12.50 -8.86
N GLU A 190 -4.81 11.48 -8.52
CA GLU A 190 -5.28 10.10 -8.36
C GLU A 190 -5.32 9.65 -6.90
N SER A 191 -4.94 10.52 -5.96
CA SER A 191 -4.91 10.18 -4.53
C SER A 191 -5.81 11.15 -3.79
N ALA A 192 -7.12 10.94 -3.89
CA ALA A 192 -8.13 11.77 -3.22
C ALA A 192 -7.99 11.72 -1.69
N TYR A 193 -7.19 12.63 -1.17
CA TYR A 193 -6.74 12.68 0.21
C TYR A 193 -6.72 14.13 0.65
N ILE A 194 -7.72 14.51 1.44
CA ILE A 194 -7.88 15.90 1.84
C ILE A 194 -7.23 16.13 3.21
N ALA A 195 -6.64 17.30 3.38
CA ALA A 195 -6.11 17.78 4.64
C ALA A 195 -6.58 19.20 4.92
N LEU A 196 -6.98 19.49 6.16
CA LEU A 196 -7.26 20.84 6.66
C LEU A 196 -6.45 21.10 7.92
N GLN A 197 -5.78 22.25 8.00
CA GLN A 197 -4.95 22.65 9.14
C GLN A 197 -5.54 23.88 9.82
N THR A 198 -5.77 23.82 11.13
CA THR A 198 -6.25 24.97 11.90
C THR A 198 -5.14 25.98 12.19
N SER A 199 -5.49 27.24 12.39
CA SER A 199 -4.56 28.22 12.97
C SER A 199 -4.11 27.78 14.36
N PRO A 200 -2.82 27.96 14.73
CA PRO A 200 -2.35 27.65 16.06
C PRO A 200 -3.08 28.48 17.13
N THR A 201 -3.41 27.85 18.26
CA THR A 201 -4.14 28.49 19.35
C THR A 201 -3.74 27.93 20.71
N LYS A 202 -3.92 28.73 21.76
CA LYS A 202 -3.86 28.27 23.16
C LYS A 202 -5.26 27.87 23.59
N LEU A 203 -5.57 26.58 23.51
CA LEU A 203 -6.90 26.11 23.89
C LEU A 203 -7.01 26.06 25.42
N VAL A 204 -7.95 26.85 25.95
CA VAL A 204 -8.30 26.82 27.38
C VAL A 204 -9.31 25.70 27.66
N LEU A 205 -9.43 25.33 28.95
CA LEU A 205 -10.46 24.38 29.40
C LEU A 205 -11.85 24.82 28.89
N ASP A 206 -12.67 23.85 28.51
CA ASP A 206 -14.05 24.01 28.01
C ASP A 206 -14.20 24.66 26.63
N LYS A 207 -13.10 24.95 25.92
CA LYS A 207 -13.12 25.26 24.48
C LYS A 207 -12.81 24.01 23.67
N THR A 208 -13.42 23.92 22.49
CA THR A 208 -13.23 22.80 21.57
C THR A 208 -12.84 23.28 20.18
N ILE A 209 -12.10 22.43 19.47
CA ILE A 209 -11.82 22.58 18.04
C ILE A 209 -12.57 21.46 17.34
N ASP A 210 -13.50 21.84 16.48
CA ASP A 210 -14.43 20.92 15.85
C ASP A 210 -14.22 20.93 14.35
N PHE A 211 -14.22 19.75 13.74
CA PHE A 211 -14.39 19.57 12.30
C PHE A 211 -15.75 18.94 12.05
N MET A 212 -16.52 19.52 11.12
CA MET A 212 -17.88 19.12 10.82
C MET A 212 -17.97 18.71 9.36
N VAL A 213 -18.53 17.53 9.12
CA VAL A 213 -18.72 16.97 7.80
C VAL A 213 -20.20 16.75 7.52
N SER A 214 -20.72 17.40 6.48
CA SER A 214 -22.06 17.13 5.95
C SER A 214 -21.98 16.37 4.64
N TYR A 215 -22.77 15.32 4.51
CA TYR A 215 -22.96 14.57 3.27
C TYR A 215 -24.31 14.95 2.66
N ASN A 216 -24.32 15.43 1.41
CA ASN A 216 -25.50 15.94 0.71
C ASN A 216 -26.26 17.04 1.47
N ASP A 217 -25.53 18.04 1.99
CA ASP A 217 -26.05 19.30 2.53
C ASP A 217 -26.95 19.22 3.77
N GLN A 218 -26.86 18.15 4.56
CA GLN A 218 -27.59 18.07 5.84
C GLN A 218 -26.77 18.52 7.05
N ASN A 219 -27.42 19.31 7.92
CA ASN A 219 -26.82 19.80 9.15
C ASN A 219 -26.66 18.71 10.21
N ILE A 220 -25.58 18.78 10.98
CA ILE A 220 -25.29 17.87 12.10
C ILE A 220 -26.00 18.38 13.36
N LEU A 221 -26.71 17.49 14.06
CA LEU A 221 -27.29 17.76 15.38
C LEU A 221 -26.27 17.48 16.50
N ASP A 222 -26.26 18.33 17.53
CA ASP A 222 -25.30 18.25 18.64
C ASP A 222 -25.68 17.17 19.67
N LYS A 223 -24.68 16.53 20.29
CA LYS A 223 -24.85 15.58 21.41
C LYS A 223 -23.72 15.76 22.42
N SER A 224 -24.07 15.78 23.71
CA SER A 224 -23.10 15.80 24.82
C SER A 224 -22.65 14.39 25.18
N LEU A 225 -21.35 14.19 25.41
CA LEU A 225 -20.74 12.88 25.68
C LEU A 225 -19.94 12.88 26.99
N PRO A 226 -19.85 11.73 27.69
CA PRO A 226 -19.10 11.63 28.94
C PRO A 226 -17.59 11.78 28.71
N LYS A 227 -16.88 12.32 29.71
CA LYS A 227 -15.42 12.34 29.73
C LYS A 227 -14.91 10.96 30.13
N LEU A 228 -13.95 10.44 29.38
CA LEU A 228 -13.33 9.14 29.66
C LEU A 228 -12.15 9.26 30.65
N ASP A 229 -11.89 8.19 31.39
CA ASP A 229 -10.76 8.10 32.32
C ASP A 229 -9.42 8.30 31.61
N LYS A 230 -8.44 8.87 32.33
CA LYS A 230 -7.10 9.11 31.77
C LYS A 230 -6.41 7.79 31.45
N VAL A 231 -5.74 7.75 30.30
CA VAL A 231 -4.96 6.58 29.89
C VAL A 231 -3.60 7.00 29.37
N VAL A 232 -2.59 6.18 29.67
CA VAL A 232 -1.26 6.26 29.08
C VAL A 232 -1.03 4.97 28.30
N LYS A 233 -0.93 5.10 26.98
CA LYS A 233 -0.67 3.98 26.07
C LYS A 233 0.52 4.31 25.18
N SER A 234 1.41 3.33 25.00
CA SER A 234 2.45 3.39 23.97
C SER A 234 1.86 2.90 22.63
N PRO A 235 1.89 3.71 21.56
CA PRO A 235 1.39 3.29 20.25
C PRO A 235 2.26 2.18 19.65
N PHE A 236 1.64 1.27 18.91
CA PHE A 236 2.36 0.32 18.06
C PHE A 236 2.72 1.04 16.75
N ILE A 237 4.00 1.05 16.39
CA ILE A 237 4.50 1.65 15.15
C ILE A 237 5.49 0.65 14.56
N TYR A 238 5.16 0.12 13.38
CA TYR A 238 6.11 -0.69 12.63
C TYR A 238 7.10 0.22 11.87
N GLN A 239 8.29 -0.31 11.59
CA GLN A 239 9.30 0.40 10.81
C GLN A 239 9.45 -0.22 9.42
N VAL A 240 9.81 0.61 8.45
CA VAL A 240 10.27 0.15 7.14
C VAL A 240 11.78 -0.01 7.14
N LEU A 241 12.28 -0.95 6.35
CA LEU A 241 13.69 -1.21 6.14
C LEU A 241 14.00 -1.02 4.65
N ASN A 242 14.79 0.01 4.36
CA ASN A 242 15.24 0.35 3.01
C ASN A 242 16.69 -0.09 2.81
N GLY A 243 17.08 -0.37 1.57
CA GLY A 243 18.48 -0.57 1.22
C GLY A 243 19.25 0.75 1.30
N ASN A 244 20.54 0.67 1.60
CA ASN A 244 21.44 1.83 1.60
C ASN A 244 21.53 2.43 0.19
N LYS A 245 21.58 3.77 0.11
CA LYS A 245 21.83 4.48 -1.15
C LYS A 245 23.18 4.03 -1.74
N ILE A 246 23.20 3.77 -3.05
CA ILE A 246 24.43 3.48 -3.79
C ILE A 246 24.55 4.43 -4.98
N ASN A 247 25.78 4.68 -5.43
CA ASN A 247 26.04 5.51 -6.62
C ASN A 247 25.85 4.71 -7.92
N LYS A 248 26.27 3.45 -7.91
CA LYS A 248 26.22 2.56 -9.08
C LYS A 248 26.26 1.08 -8.62
N PRO A 249 25.40 0.21 -9.17
CA PRO A 249 25.53 -1.24 -9.03
C PRO A 249 26.84 -1.78 -9.63
N LYS A 250 27.53 -2.68 -8.91
CA LYS A 250 28.75 -3.33 -9.42
C LYS A 250 28.38 -4.43 -10.42
N GLY A 251 29.26 -4.73 -11.37
CA GLY A 251 29.10 -5.85 -12.31
C GLY A 251 28.24 -5.55 -13.55
N TYR A 252 27.68 -4.34 -13.67
CA TYR A 252 26.90 -3.96 -14.84
C TYR A 252 27.65 -3.01 -15.78
N GLU A 253 27.56 -3.33 -17.06
CA GLU A 253 27.73 -2.37 -18.14
C GLU A 253 26.50 -1.45 -18.17
N ILE A 254 26.74 -0.14 -18.23
CA ILE A 254 25.67 0.88 -18.23
C ILE A 254 25.41 1.28 -19.67
N LEU A 255 24.20 1.01 -20.14
CA LEU A 255 23.71 1.46 -21.43
C LEU A 255 22.57 2.46 -21.23
N ASN A 256 22.58 3.53 -22.01
CA ASN A 256 21.55 4.58 -22.01
C ASN A 256 21.19 5.09 -20.58
N PRO A 257 22.17 5.59 -19.82
CA PRO A 257 21.92 6.05 -18.46
C PRO A 257 21.04 7.31 -18.44
N GLU A 258 20.19 7.36 -17.42
CA GLU A 258 19.42 8.53 -17.01
C GLU A 258 20.06 9.15 -15.77
N TYR A 259 20.20 10.47 -15.76
CA TYR A 259 20.75 11.22 -14.64
C TYR A 259 19.75 12.26 -14.13
N SER A 260 19.80 12.58 -12.84
CA SER A 260 19.11 13.74 -12.28
C SER A 260 19.74 15.04 -12.77
N ASP A 261 19.06 16.17 -12.52
CA ASP A 261 19.62 17.51 -12.76
C ASP A 261 20.92 17.75 -11.98
N GLU A 262 21.12 17.04 -10.87
CA GLU A 262 22.33 17.08 -10.03
C GLU A 262 23.43 16.10 -10.49
N GLY A 263 23.19 15.33 -11.56
CA GLY A 263 24.14 14.38 -12.12
C GLY A 263 24.17 13.02 -11.42
N GLU A 264 23.21 12.71 -10.55
CA GLU A 264 23.10 11.38 -9.93
C GLU A 264 22.51 10.37 -10.91
N LEU A 265 23.08 9.16 -11.00
CA LEU A 265 22.54 8.09 -11.83
C LEU A 265 21.18 7.63 -11.28
N LEU A 266 20.15 7.66 -12.12
CA LEU A 266 18.77 7.33 -11.76
C LEU A 266 18.35 5.96 -12.29
N SER A 267 18.68 5.66 -13.54
CA SER A 267 18.36 4.38 -14.15
C SER A 267 19.26 4.11 -15.36
N PHE A 268 19.29 2.87 -15.84
CA PHE A 268 19.98 2.50 -17.06
C PHE A 268 19.50 1.14 -17.60
N PHE A 269 19.93 0.77 -18.80
CA PHE A 269 19.71 -0.55 -19.40
C PHE A 269 20.99 -1.38 -19.37
N THR A 270 20.83 -2.69 -19.40
CA THR A 270 21.92 -3.66 -19.52
C THR A 270 21.96 -4.26 -20.93
N LYS A 271 23.06 -4.92 -21.29
CA LYS A 271 23.19 -5.66 -22.57
C LYS A 271 22.07 -6.68 -22.81
N ASP A 272 21.48 -7.19 -21.73
CA ASP A 272 20.43 -8.20 -21.72
C ASP A 272 19.02 -7.58 -21.70
N HIS A 273 18.91 -6.31 -22.07
CA HIS A 273 17.71 -5.48 -22.07
C HIS A 273 17.02 -5.31 -20.72
N CYS A 274 17.63 -5.78 -19.62
CA CYS A 274 17.13 -5.52 -18.28
C CYS A 274 17.20 -4.01 -17.99
N HIS A 275 16.18 -3.48 -17.32
CA HIS A 275 16.14 -2.09 -16.88
C HIS A 275 16.43 -2.03 -15.39
N ILE A 276 17.42 -1.21 -15.00
CA ILE A 276 17.82 -1.03 -13.60
C ILE A 276 17.42 0.37 -13.15
N VAL A 277 16.67 0.43 -12.07
CA VAL A 277 16.20 1.66 -11.42
C VAL A 277 16.87 1.79 -10.05
N LEU A 278 17.58 2.88 -9.81
CA LEU A 278 18.19 3.17 -8.51
C LEU A 278 17.17 3.81 -7.57
N GLN A 279 17.39 3.63 -6.26
CA GLN A 279 16.54 4.18 -5.19
C GLN A 279 16.13 5.64 -5.42
N GLN A 280 17.08 6.48 -5.85
CA GLN A 280 16.89 7.92 -6.01
C GLN A 280 15.79 8.25 -7.03
N LYS A 281 15.71 7.50 -8.14
CA LYS A 281 14.66 7.69 -9.15
C LYS A 281 13.28 7.47 -8.56
N GLU A 282 13.14 6.39 -7.79
CA GLU A 282 11.87 6.09 -7.10
C GLU A 282 11.46 7.21 -6.15
N LEU A 283 12.41 7.87 -5.47
CA LEU A 283 12.08 8.94 -4.51
C LEU A 283 11.67 10.28 -5.14
N ILE A 284 11.93 10.50 -6.43
CA ILE A 284 11.62 11.75 -7.12
C ILE A 284 10.44 11.64 -8.10
N GLN A 285 10.00 10.43 -8.42
CA GLN A 285 8.86 10.20 -9.32
C GLN A 285 7.55 9.99 -8.57
N GLU A 286 6.45 10.46 -9.16
CA GLU A 286 5.11 10.38 -8.53
C GLU A 286 4.51 8.98 -8.56
N ARG A 287 4.72 8.23 -9.65
CA ARG A 287 4.25 6.85 -9.81
C ARG A 287 5.39 5.89 -9.46
N SER A 288 5.12 4.85 -8.68
CA SER A 288 6.16 3.88 -8.33
C SER A 288 6.57 3.05 -9.53
N THR A 289 7.85 2.69 -9.59
CA THR A 289 8.36 1.71 -10.53
C THR A 289 7.77 0.35 -10.20
N GLY A 290 7.22 -0.31 -11.23
CA GLY A 290 6.68 -1.67 -11.13
C GLY A 290 6.90 -2.44 -12.43
N ASN A 291 6.66 -3.74 -12.35
CA ASN A 291 6.78 -4.68 -13.46
C ASN A 291 5.58 -5.64 -13.45
N ILE A 292 5.17 -6.12 -14.61
CA ILE A 292 4.23 -7.22 -14.74
C ILE A 292 4.99 -8.38 -15.37
N ILE A 293 5.04 -9.50 -14.65
CA ILE A 293 5.67 -10.73 -15.12
C ILE A 293 4.59 -11.76 -15.45
N LEU A 294 4.83 -12.55 -16.50
CA LEU A 294 3.83 -13.41 -17.10
C LEU A 294 4.44 -14.71 -17.62
N THR A 295 3.65 -15.79 -17.59
CA THR A 295 3.99 -17.10 -18.14
C THR A 295 2.74 -17.80 -18.65
N GLY A 296 2.95 -18.83 -19.47
CA GLY A 296 1.90 -19.62 -20.10
C GLY A 296 1.89 -19.42 -21.60
N ASN A 297 0.74 -19.68 -22.22
CA ASN A 297 0.61 -19.61 -23.67
C ASN A 297 0.15 -18.22 -24.10
N PHE A 298 1.06 -17.40 -24.63
CA PHE A 298 0.74 -16.04 -25.08
C PHE A 298 -0.11 -15.98 -26.37
N VAL A 299 -0.27 -17.11 -27.07
CA VAL A 299 -1.12 -17.21 -28.27
C VAL A 299 -2.52 -17.71 -27.92
N ALA A 300 -2.65 -18.59 -26.92
CA ALA A 300 -3.93 -19.12 -26.45
C ALA A 300 -4.32 -18.51 -25.10
N GLU A 301 -5.28 -17.59 -25.11
CA GLU A 301 -5.65 -16.66 -24.02
C GLU A 301 -6.12 -17.30 -22.70
N THR A 302 -6.26 -18.63 -22.62
CA THR A 302 -6.91 -19.30 -21.47
C THR A 302 -5.94 -19.95 -20.49
N ASN A 303 -4.63 -20.01 -20.77
CA ASN A 303 -3.64 -20.65 -19.89
C ASN A 303 -2.44 -19.73 -19.64
N ILE A 304 -2.69 -18.60 -19.00
CA ILE A 304 -1.69 -17.57 -18.68
C ILE A 304 -1.76 -17.27 -17.19
N SER A 305 -0.62 -17.15 -16.55
CA SER A 305 -0.48 -16.62 -15.20
C SER A 305 0.29 -15.31 -15.24
N SER A 306 -0.05 -14.40 -14.34
CA SER A 306 0.61 -13.11 -14.21
C SER A 306 0.75 -12.70 -12.75
N SER A 307 1.80 -11.95 -12.43
CA SER A 307 2.05 -11.28 -11.15
C SER A 307 2.55 -9.87 -11.44
N THR A 308 2.19 -8.93 -10.56
CA THR A 308 2.68 -7.55 -10.58
C THR A 308 3.63 -7.33 -9.41
N ASN A 309 4.80 -6.77 -9.71
CA ASN A 309 5.87 -6.48 -8.77
C ASN A 309 6.06 -4.97 -8.66
N TRP A 310 6.43 -4.48 -7.48
CA TRP A 310 6.72 -3.06 -7.28
C TRP A 310 8.03 -2.85 -6.54
N MET A 311 8.77 -1.82 -6.94
CA MET A 311 10.08 -1.51 -6.37
C MET A 311 10.02 -1.30 -4.85
N ASN A 312 8.91 -0.81 -4.31
CA ASN A 312 8.69 -0.58 -2.87
C ASN A 312 8.34 -1.85 -2.06
N GLY A 313 8.99 -2.97 -2.38
CA GLY A 313 8.90 -4.22 -1.61
C GLY A 313 7.53 -4.92 -1.72
N ILE A 314 6.84 -4.76 -2.85
CA ILE A 314 5.71 -5.65 -3.21
C ILE A 314 6.28 -6.72 -4.12
N PHE A 315 6.63 -7.86 -3.53
CA PHE A 315 7.40 -8.87 -4.25
C PHE A 315 6.55 -9.64 -5.23
N ASN A 316 5.26 -9.86 -4.90
CA ASN A 316 4.24 -10.34 -5.81
C ASN A 316 2.90 -9.73 -5.41
N SER A 317 2.10 -9.29 -6.36
CA SER A 317 0.73 -8.81 -6.14
C SER A 317 -0.07 -9.15 -7.37
N HIS A 318 -1.39 -9.20 -7.25
CA HIS A 318 -2.24 -9.51 -8.39
C HIS A 318 -1.81 -10.82 -9.09
N PHE A 319 -1.44 -11.85 -8.31
CA PHE A 319 -1.15 -13.16 -8.89
C PHE A 319 -2.47 -13.78 -9.36
N VAL A 320 -2.56 -14.08 -10.65
CA VAL A 320 -3.80 -14.53 -11.29
C VAL A 320 -3.58 -15.70 -12.22
N LEU A 321 -4.65 -16.48 -12.45
CA LEU A 321 -4.70 -17.52 -13.46
C LEU A 321 -5.81 -17.23 -14.48
N GLY A 322 -5.43 -16.80 -15.68
CA GLY A 322 -6.33 -16.36 -16.74
C GLY A 322 -7.00 -15.03 -16.41
N ASN A 323 -8.26 -15.06 -15.96
CA ASN A 323 -9.04 -13.85 -15.76
C ASN A 323 -8.47 -12.96 -14.65
N THR A 324 -8.03 -11.75 -15.00
CA THR A 324 -7.37 -10.81 -14.10
C THR A 324 -8.30 -10.15 -13.07
N ASN A 325 -9.62 -10.26 -13.21
CA ASN A 325 -10.59 -9.65 -12.29
C ASN A 325 -11.14 -10.64 -11.25
N PHE A 326 -11.38 -11.88 -11.67
CA PHE A 326 -12.04 -12.89 -10.85
C PHE A 326 -11.07 -13.95 -10.33
N ASN A 327 -10.10 -14.39 -11.13
CA ASN A 327 -9.24 -15.52 -10.81
C ASN A 327 -7.98 -15.07 -10.04
N LYS A 328 -8.17 -14.29 -8.98
CA LYS A 328 -7.09 -13.68 -8.21
C LYS A 328 -6.73 -14.48 -6.97
N PHE A 329 -5.44 -14.77 -6.83
CA PHE A 329 -4.87 -15.36 -5.63
C PHE A 329 -4.38 -14.30 -4.64
N LEU A 330 -3.49 -13.40 -5.10
CA LEU A 330 -2.93 -12.33 -4.28
C LEU A 330 -3.63 -10.99 -4.51
N SER A 331 -3.76 -10.19 -3.46
CA SER A 331 -4.31 -8.84 -3.53
C SER A 331 -3.48 -7.89 -4.40
N VAL A 332 -4.08 -6.76 -4.77
CA VAL A 332 -3.50 -5.76 -5.69
C VAL A 332 -2.86 -4.61 -4.93
N ASN A 333 -1.91 -3.91 -5.57
CA ASN A 333 -1.46 -2.62 -5.06
C ASN A 333 -2.45 -1.52 -5.46
N ARG A 334 -3.15 -0.93 -4.47
CA ARG A 334 -4.21 0.06 -4.70
C ARG A 334 -3.73 1.51 -4.74
N ASN A 335 -2.59 1.83 -4.11
CA ASN A 335 -2.08 3.21 -4.03
C ASN A 335 -0.54 3.25 -4.11
N GLN A 336 -0.04 4.15 -4.96
CA GLN A 336 1.38 4.29 -5.28
C GLN A 336 2.19 4.99 -4.18
N ILE A 337 1.55 5.77 -3.31
CA ILE A 337 2.21 6.56 -2.24
C ILE A 337 1.88 5.96 -0.88
N VAL A 338 0.60 5.79 -0.57
CA VAL A 338 0.09 5.22 0.68
C VAL A 338 -0.10 3.72 0.51
N THR A 339 0.99 3.05 0.16
CA THR A 339 0.95 1.62 -0.12
C THR A 339 0.64 0.85 1.15
N ASN A 340 -0.43 0.04 1.12
CA ASN A 340 -0.83 -0.87 2.19
C ASN A 340 0.29 -1.89 2.47
N SER A 341 0.70 -2.02 3.74
CA SER A 341 1.83 -2.86 4.15
C SER A 341 1.57 -4.36 4.03
N LEU A 342 0.34 -4.77 3.79
CA LEU A 342 -0.07 -6.17 3.67
C LEU A 342 -0.39 -6.60 2.24
N SER A 343 -0.45 -5.68 1.27
CA SER A 343 -0.86 -6.01 -0.10
C SER A 343 0.10 -7.00 -0.77
N GLY A 344 -0.48 -8.00 -1.44
CA GLY A 344 0.24 -9.04 -2.15
C GLY A 344 1.11 -9.89 -1.22
N GLN A 345 2.37 -10.07 -1.61
CA GLN A 345 3.40 -10.82 -0.91
C GLN A 345 4.49 -9.85 -0.44
N ARG A 346 4.74 -9.86 0.87
CA ARG A 346 5.64 -8.93 1.57
C ARG A 346 6.63 -9.69 2.44
N ILE A 347 7.77 -9.06 2.72
CA ILE A 347 8.82 -9.63 3.58
C ILE A 347 9.09 -8.66 4.73
N TRP A 348 9.04 -9.19 5.94
CA TRP A 348 9.36 -8.50 7.19
C TRP A 348 10.64 -9.09 7.76
N LEU A 349 11.72 -8.33 7.75
CA LEU A 349 13.03 -8.76 8.23
C LEU A 349 13.22 -8.34 9.69
N LYS A 350 13.63 -9.27 10.56
CA LYS A 350 13.94 -8.93 11.95
C LYS A 350 15.29 -8.21 12.03
N LYS A 351 15.29 -6.99 12.55
CA LYS A 351 16.48 -6.17 12.86
C LYS A 351 16.23 -5.45 14.19
N ASP A 352 17.23 -5.42 15.06
CA ASP A 352 17.13 -4.78 16.39
C ASP A 352 15.94 -5.32 17.22
N ASP A 353 15.75 -6.64 17.19
CA ASP A 353 14.64 -7.37 17.83
C ASP A 353 13.21 -7.05 17.35
N GLU A 354 13.05 -6.21 16.33
CA GLU A 354 11.77 -5.88 15.71
C GLU A 354 11.68 -6.35 14.26
N TYR A 355 10.50 -6.80 13.84
CA TYR A 355 10.24 -7.06 12.42
C TYR A 355 10.00 -5.74 11.69
N LYS A 356 10.79 -5.47 10.66
CA LYS A 356 10.71 -4.27 9.83
C LYS A 356 10.33 -4.66 8.39
N LEU A 357 9.40 -3.94 7.78
CA LEU A 357 8.93 -4.21 6.42
C LEU A 357 10.02 -3.86 5.41
N LEU A 358 10.48 -4.83 4.60
CA LEU A 358 11.33 -4.52 3.46
C LEU A 358 10.57 -3.64 2.46
N ASN A 359 11.14 -2.48 2.16
CA ASN A 359 10.51 -1.42 1.40
C ASN A 359 11.37 -1.05 0.18
N ILE A 360 11.93 0.15 0.09
CA ILE A 360 12.68 0.59 -1.09
C ILE A 360 14.09 -0.03 -1.10
N PRO A 361 14.49 -0.80 -2.13
CA PRO A 361 15.83 -1.37 -2.23
C PRO A 361 16.86 -0.30 -2.59
N SER A 362 18.14 -0.67 -2.62
CA SER A 362 19.21 0.17 -3.16
C SER A 362 19.06 0.34 -4.68
N TYR A 363 18.68 -0.73 -5.37
CA TYR A 363 18.30 -0.72 -6.78
C TYR A 363 17.37 -1.90 -7.11
N PHE A 364 16.65 -1.75 -8.21
CA PHE A 364 15.64 -2.68 -8.70
C PHE A 364 15.93 -3.03 -10.16
N GLU A 365 16.07 -4.31 -10.47
CA GLU A 365 16.28 -4.82 -11.83
C GLU A 365 15.00 -5.46 -12.33
N MET A 366 14.58 -5.10 -13.53
CA MET A 366 13.43 -5.69 -14.20
C MET A 366 13.85 -6.33 -15.51
N SER A 367 13.20 -7.44 -15.85
CA SER A 367 13.21 -8.04 -17.18
C SER A 367 11.81 -8.61 -17.48
N PHE A 368 11.64 -9.26 -18.62
CA PHE A 368 10.33 -9.69 -19.13
C PHE A 368 9.61 -10.67 -18.19
N ASN A 369 10.33 -11.65 -17.64
CA ASN A 369 9.74 -12.68 -16.78
C ASN A 369 10.13 -12.56 -15.30
N TYR A 370 10.88 -11.52 -14.90
CA TYR A 370 11.35 -11.39 -13.52
C TYR A 370 11.58 -9.95 -13.05
N SER A 371 11.66 -9.83 -11.73
CA SER A 371 12.09 -8.65 -11.02
C SER A 371 13.04 -9.01 -9.88
N LYS A 372 14.07 -8.19 -9.65
CA LYS A 372 15.04 -8.36 -8.56
C LYS A 372 15.18 -7.09 -7.73
N TRP A 373 15.14 -7.26 -6.42
CA TRP A 373 15.40 -6.21 -5.44
C TRP A 373 16.73 -6.47 -4.77
N TYR A 374 17.57 -5.44 -4.71
CA TYR A 374 18.87 -5.52 -4.08
C TYR A 374 18.92 -4.55 -2.89
N TYR A 375 18.93 -5.10 -1.68
CA TYR A 375 19.02 -4.34 -0.44
C TYR A 375 20.46 -4.39 0.07
N GLN A 376 21.23 -3.33 -0.21
CA GLN A 376 22.56 -3.17 0.38
C GLN A 376 22.41 -2.77 1.85
N PHE A 377 22.99 -3.55 2.75
CA PHE A 377 23.21 -3.18 4.15
C PHE A 377 24.70 -3.04 4.43
N ASP A 378 25.08 -2.63 5.63
CA ASP A 378 26.49 -2.44 6.00
C ASP A 378 27.27 -3.76 6.01
N ASP A 379 26.59 -4.86 6.35
CA ASP A 379 27.16 -6.18 6.58
C ASP A 379 26.79 -7.22 5.52
N ASP A 380 25.86 -6.91 4.61
CA ASP A 380 25.37 -7.86 3.61
C ASP A 380 24.72 -7.20 2.39
N LEU A 381 24.49 -8.01 1.36
CA LEU A 381 23.57 -7.72 0.27
C LEU A 381 22.48 -8.79 0.26
N ILE A 382 21.24 -8.36 0.50
CA ILE A 382 20.07 -9.23 0.32
C ILE A 382 19.54 -9.03 -1.09
N GLU A 383 19.51 -10.11 -1.86
CA GLU A 383 18.86 -10.19 -3.17
C GLU A 383 17.55 -10.93 -3.02
N ILE A 384 16.48 -10.34 -3.53
CA ILE A 384 15.18 -10.99 -3.66
C ILE A 384 14.85 -11.05 -5.14
N THR A 385 14.47 -12.22 -5.66
CA THR A 385 14.04 -12.37 -7.06
C THR A 385 12.62 -12.92 -7.08
N SER A 386 11.72 -12.25 -7.79
CA SER A 386 10.45 -12.82 -8.21
C SER A 386 10.51 -13.12 -9.70
N TYR A 387 10.19 -14.34 -10.12
CA TYR A 387 10.18 -14.70 -11.54
C TYR A 387 9.04 -15.66 -11.88
N MET A 388 8.65 -15.66 -13.15
CA MET A 388 7.78 -16.68 -13.71
C MET A 388 8.60 -17.78 -14.36
N GLU A 389 8.25 -19.02 -14.06
CA GLU A 389 8.86 -20.20 -14.68
C GLU A 389 8.40 -20.35 -16.13
N TYR A 390 9.31 -20.71 -17.04
CA TYR A 390 8.92 -20.95 -18.43
C TYR A 390 8.14 -22.26 -18.57
N GLY A 391 7.01 -22.24 -19.28
CA GLY A 391 6.19 -23.43 -19.56
C GLY A 391 5.28 -23.89 -18.41
N HIS A 392 5.48 -23.38 -17.19
CA HIS A 392 4.69 -23.72 -16.01
C HIS A 392 4.04 -22.47 -15.40
N LEU A 393 2.83 -22.61 -14.85
CA LEU A 393 2.05 -21.49 -14.27
C LEU A 393 2.50 -21.19 -12.83
N LYS A 394 3.81 -21.11 -12.65
CA LYS A 394 4.52 -20.99 -11.38
C LYS A 394 5.21 -19.64 -11.29
N ASN A 395 5.00 -18.98 -10.16
CA ASN A 395 5.76 -17.83 -9.74
C ASN A 395 6.69 -18.23 -8.59
N HIS A 396 7.97 -17.96 -8.74
CA HIS A 396 8.99 -18.23 -7.73
C HIS A 396 9.36 -16.93 -7.05
N LEU A 397 9.48 -16.97 -5.73
CA LEU A 397 10.12 -15.96 -4.91
C LEU A 397 11.37 -16.57 -4.27
N THR A 398 12.52 -15.97 -4.52
CA THR A 398 13.77 -16.30 -3.83
C THR A 398 14.21 -15.17 -2.93
N PHE A 399 14.77 -15.52 -1.77
CA PHE A 399 15.50 -14.61 -0.89
C PHE A 399 16.92 -15.14 -0.77
N LYS A 400 17.94 -14.27 -0.85
CA LYS A 400 19.34 -14.68 -0.77
C LYS A 400 20.21 -13.63 -0.10
N SER A 401 20.83 -14.02 1.01
CA SER A 401 21.98 -13.34 1.62
C SER A 401 23.24 -13.69 0.83
N HIS A 402 23.94 -12.67 0.32
CA HIS A 402 25.20 -12.88 -0.39
C HIS A 402 26.33 -13.33 0.55
N ASN A 403 26.33 -12.87 1.79
CA ASN A 403 27.28 -13.29 2.82
C ASN A 403 26.85 -14.53 3.60
N LYS A 404 25.76 -15.20 3.20
CA LYS A 404 25.20 -16.40 3.86
C LYS A 404 24.84 -16.17 5.33
N ILE A 405 24.49 -14.93 5.68
CA ILE A 405 23.97 -14.56 6.98
C ILE A 405 22.56 -15.11 7.09
N LYS A 406 22.26 -15.79 8.20
CA LYS A 406 20.90 -16.24 8.49
C LYS A 406 20.09 -15.09 9.05
N TYR A 407 18.92 -14.85 8.46
CA TYR A 407 17.96 -13.86 8.92
C TYR A 407 16.71 -14.53 9.46
N ASP A 408 16.12 -13.94 10.50
CA ASP A 408 14.76 -14.22 10.95
C ASP A 408 13.82 -13.29 10.18
N PHE A 409 12.93 -13.85 9.37
CA PHE A 409 12.00 -13.05 8.57
C PHE A 409 10.65 -13.74 8.40
N ILE A 410 9.63 -12.92 8.13
CA ILE A 410 8.26 -13.36 7.87
C ILE A 410 7.90 -12.98 6.44
N VAL A 411 7.41 -13.94 5.66
CA VAL A 411 6.75 -13.70 4.38
C VAL A 411 5.24 -13.68 4.62
N THR A 412 4.59 -12.56 4.31
CA THR A 412 3.13 -12.44 4.43
C THR A 412 2.47 -12.43 3.06
N HIS A 413 1.34 -13.12 2.93
CA HIS A 413 0.54 -13.22 1.70
C HIS A 413 -0.88 -12.76 2.00
N GLN A 414 -1.36 -11.71 1.33
CA GLN A 414 -2.77 -11.36 1.37
C GLN A 414 -3.54 -12.11 0.29
N ILE A 415 -4.21 -13.17 0.72
CA ILE A 415 -4.95 -14.10 -0.11
C ILE A 415 -6.37 -13.56 -0.36
N LEU A 416 -6.88 -13.71 -1.58
CA LEU A 416 -8.23 -13.32 -1.97
C LEU A 416 -9.17 -14.51 -2.14
N MET A 417 -8.82 -15.44 -3.05
CA MET A 417 -9.72 -16.50 -3.55
C MET A 417 -11.11 -15.99 -3.98
N ASN A 418 -11.15 -14.72 -4.40
CA ASN A 418 -12.34 -13.96 -4.80
C ASN A 418 -11.90 -12.67 -5.55
N SER A 419 -12.85 -11.84 -5.97
CA SER A 419 -12.54 -10.60 -6.71
C SER A 419 -11.86 -9.53 -5.87
N ASN A 420 -12.10 -9.44 -4.56
CA ASN A 420 -11.44 -8.45 -3.70
C ASN A 420 -11.25 -8.99 -2.28
N GLU A 421 -10.50 -8.23 -1.48
CA GLU A 421 -10.29 -8.48 -0.05
C GLU A 421 -11.64 -8.49 0.69
N ASP A 422 -11.73 -9.31 1.73
CA ASP A 422 -12.88 -9.39 2.65
C ASP A 422 -14.23 -9.77 1.99
N GLN A 423 -14.21 -10.42 0.82
CA GLN A 423 -15.44 -10.83 0.10
C GLN A 423 -15.91 -12.26 0.35
N GLY A 424 -15.16 -13.06 1.12
CA GLY A 424 -15.56 -14.41 1.48
C GLY A 424 -14.49 -15.13 2.28
N ASP A 425 -14.86 -16.30 2.81
CA ASP A 425 -13.93 -17.16 3.54
C ASP A 425 -12.89 -17.76 2.58
N ILE A 426 -11.69 -17.95 3.10
CA ILE A 426 -10.56 -18.55 2.39
C ILE A 426 -10.37 -19.95 2.96
N SER A 427 -10.62 -20.96 2.13
CA SER A 427 -10.43 -22.37 2.50
C SER A 427 -9.08 -22.86 1.99
N TYR A 428 -8.34 -23.57 2.83
CA TYR A 428 -7.07 -24.19 2.44
C TYR A 428 -6.80 -25.49 3.21
N ASP A 429 -6.04 -26.38 2.58
CA ASP A 429 -5.47 -27.58 3.19
C ASP A 429 -3.97 -27.38 3.45
N ASP A 430 -3.44 -28.00 4.50
CA ASP A 430 -2.05 -27.85 4.98
C ASP A 430 -1.19 -29.13 4.85
N ASN A 431 -1.56 -30.02 3.92
CA ASN A 431 -0.86 -31.29 3.70
C ASN A 431 0.38 -31.11 2.79
N PHE A 432 1.53 -30.81 3.40
CA PHE A 432 2.86 -30.53 2.81
C PHE A 432 3.03 -29.11 2.25
N ASP A 433 2.17 -28.71 1.32
CA ASP A 433 2.08 -27.37 0.73
C ASP A 433 0.68 -26.79 1.01
N LEU A 434 0.56 -25.47 0.98
CA LEU A 434 -0.74 -24.83 1.21
C LEU A 434 -1.55 -24.82 -0.08
N VAL A 435 -2.70 -25.49 -0.08
CA VAL A 435 -3.58 -25.54 -1.25
C VAL A 435 -4.84 -24.74 -0.95
N PHE A 436 -5.12 -23.73 -1.76
CA PHE A 436 -6.22 -22.80 -1.60
C PHE A 436 -7.32 -23.04 -2.63
N TYR A 437 -8.57 -22.94 -2.18
CA TYR A 437 -9.75 -23.18 -3.00
C TYR A 437 -10.60 -21.92 -3.19
N PRO A 438 -11.27 -21.78 -4.36
CA PRO A 438 -12.19 -20.69 -4.62
C PRO A 438 -13.23 -20.55 -3.51
N SER A 439 -13.50 -19.31 -3.08
CA SER A 439 -14.49 -19.09 -2.03
C SER A 439 -15.87 -19.58 -2.49
N LYS A 440 -16.63 -20.28 -1.62
CA LYS A 440 -17.82 -21.06 -1.98
C LYS A 440 -18.86 -20.33 -2.83
N ASN A 441 -19.04 -19.03 -2.64
CA ASN A 441 -20.03 -18.20 -3.34
C ASN A 441 -19.42 -17.26 -4.39
N SER A 442 -18.11 -17.33 -4.62
CA SER A 442 -17.43 -16.50 -5.62
C SER A 442 -17.82 -16.93 -7.04
N LEU A 443 -17.73 -15.99 -7.98
CA LEU A 443 -17.87 -16.32 -9.41
C LEU A 443 -16.78 -17.31 -9.87
N MET A 444 -15.58 -17.20 -9.27
CA MET A 444 -14.47 -18.12 -9.48
C MET A 444 -14.91 -19.58 -9.20
N ASN A 445 -15.54 -19.85 -8.06
CA ASN A 445 -16.04 -21.19 -7.73
C ASN A 445 -17.17 -21.66 -8.66
N GLN A 446 -18.07 -20.75 -9.07
CA GLN A 446 -19.21 -21.10 -9.92
C GLN A 446 -18.79 -21.49 -11.34
N VAL A 447 -17.73 -20.89 -11.87
CA VAL A 447 -17.26 -21.11 -13.25
C VAL A 447 -16.12 -22.13 -13.30
N LEU A 448 -15.22 -22.12 -12.31
CA LEU A 448 -13.98 -22.89 -12.28
C LEU A 448 -13.78 -23.58 -10.92
N ALA A 449 -14.74 -24.42 -10.51
CA ALA A 449 -14.75 -25.06 -9.19
C ALA A 449 -13.50 -25.91 -8.86
N ASN A 450 -12.85 -26.45 -9.89
CA ASN A 450 -11.65 -27.29 -9.72
C ASN A 450 -10.34 -26.46 -9.68
N MET A 451 -10.39 -25.18 -10.02
CA MET A 451 -9.22 -24.32 -10.00
C MET A 451 -8.71 -24.19 -8.57
N LYS A 452 -7.40 -24.23 -8.38
CA LYS A 452 -6.77 -24.12 -7.06
C LYS A 452 -5.41 -23.44 -7.19
N PHE A 453 -4.96 -22.86 -6.09
CA PHE A 453 -3.62 -22.29 -5.98
C PHE A 453 -2.82 -23.02 -4.91
N GLY A 454 -1.53 -23.22 -5.15
CA GLY A 454 -0.60 -23.83 -4.23
C GLY A 454 0.45 -22.83 -3.77
N ILE A 455 0.85 -22.87 -2.50
CA ILE A 455 2.12 -22.31 -2.03
C ILE A 455 2.98 -23.46 -1.57
N GLU A 456 4.04 -23.72 -2.33
CA GLU A 456 5.12 -24.62 -1.95
C GLU A 456 6.28 -23.82 -1.38
N SER A 457 6.85 -24.32 -0.29
CA SER A 457 8.04 -23.70 0.28
C SER A 457 8.84 -24.68 1.11
N ASP A 458 10.12 -24.38 1.24
CA ASP A 458 10.94 -24.94 2.31
C ASP A 458 10.28 -24.78 3.69
N LYS A 459 10.70 -25.60 4.66
CA LYS A 459 10.13 -25.64 6.01
C LYS A 459 9.98 -24.25 6.65
N TYR A 460 8.75 -23.94 7.08
CA TYR A 460 8.34 -22.69 7.71
C TYR A 460 7.60 -22.91 9.05
N GLU A 461 7.41 -21.82 9.80
CA GLU A 461 6.54 -21.77 10.97
C GLU A 461 5.39 -20.78 10.71
N PHE A 462 4.14 -21.20 10.92
CA PHE A 462 3.02 -20.25 10.93
C PHE A 462 3.14 -19.30 12.10
N THR A 463 2.98 -18.00 11.85
CA THR A 463 3.08 -16.99 12.89
C THR A 463 2.02 -15.90 12.74
N LYS A 464 1.88 -15.07 13.76
CA LYS A 464 1.10 -13.83 13.70
C LYS A 464 2.06 -12.67 13.49
N LEU A 465 1.84 -11.87 12.44
CA LEU A 465 2.62 -10.66 12.23
C LEU A 465 2.30 -9.66 13.35
N HIS A 466 3.32 -9.31 14.14
CA HIS A 466 3.19 -8.44 15.32
C HIS A 466 2.10 -8.88 16.33
N GLY A 467 1.79 -10.17 16.38
CA GLY A 467 0.76 -10.72 17.28
C GLY A 467 -0.69 -10.47 16.85
N PHE A 468 -0.93 -9.78 15.73
CA PHE A 468 -2.28 -9.52 15.24
C PHE A 468 -2.88 -10.73 14.53
N ASP A 469 -4.19 -10.90 14.69
CA ASP A 469 -4.98 -11.77 13.83
C ASP A 469 -5.41 -10.97 12.60
N LEU A 470 -4.86 -11.29 11.44
CA LEU A 470 -5.04 -10.51 10.23
C LEU A 470 -5.86 -11.33 9.22
N PRO A 471 -7.16 -11.01 9.04
CA PRO A 471 -8.00 -11.70 8.08
C PRO A 471 -7.40 -11.70 6.67
N GLY A 472 -7.42 -12.86 6.03
CA GLY A 472 -6.86 -13.04 4.68
C GLY A 472 -5.34 -13.01 4.59
N ILE A 473 -4.60 -12.93 5.71
CA ILE A 473 -3.14 -12.94 5.71
C ILE A 473 -2.61 -14.31 6.15
N ILE A 474 -1.78 -14.92 5.30
CA ILE A 474 -0.93 -16.06 5.66
C ILE A 474 0.48 -15.55 5.92
N ALA A 475 0.96 -15.72 7.15
CA ALA A 475 2.29 -15.30 7.59
C ALA A 475 3.17 -16.53 7.92
N MET A 476 4.23 -16.68 7.15
CA MET A 476 5.18 -17.80 7.23
C MET A 476 6.55 -17.27 7.68
N ARG A 477 7.05 -17.78 8.81
CA ARG A 477 8.33 -17.38 9.40
C ARG A 477 9.45 -18.35 9.02
N TYR A 478 10.63 -17.78 8.79
CA TYR A 478 11.84 -18.48 8.41
C TYR A 478 13.05 -17.99 9.21
N LEU A 479 14.03 -18.88 9.43
CA LEU A 479 15.34 -18.54 10.00
C LEU A 479 16.45 -19.14 9.11
N ARG A 480 16.90 -18.38 8.11
CA ARG A 480 17.79 -18.90 7.05
C ARG A 480 18.45 -17.81 6.21
N SER A 481 19.42 -18.21 5.39
CA SER A 481 20.23 -17.33 4.53
C SER A 481 19.73 -17.24 3.09
N ASP A 482 18.94 -18.21 2.68
CA ASP A 482 18.40 -18.40 1.34
C ASP A 482 16.98 -18.92 1.51
N LEU A 483 16.08 -18.72 0.56
CA LEU A 483 14.74 -19.31 0.53
C LEU A 483 14.28 -19.39 -0.92
N GLU A 484 13.55 -20.46 -1.25
CA GLU A 484 12.70 -20.52 -2.42
C GLU A 484 11.25 -20.83 -1.99
N LEU A 485 10.31 -20.07 -2.54
CA LEU A 485 8.88 -20.22 -2.35
C LEU A 485 8.23 -20.16 -3.72
N VAL A 486 7.37 -21.11 -4.02
CA VAL A 486 6.69 -21.24 -5.31
C VAL A 486 5.19 -21.07 -5.10
N ILE A 487 4.58 -20.22 -5.92
CA ILE A 487 3.13 -20.09 -6.02
C ILE A 487 2.71 -20.66 -7.37
N GLU A 488 1.84 -21.67 -7.36
CA GLU A 488 1.33 -22.30 -8.58
C GLU A 488 -0.19 -22.10 -8.69
N GLY A 489 -0.68 -21.79 -9.89
CA GLY A 489 -2.11 -21.86 -10.20
C GLY A 489 -2.40 -23.00 -11.16
N VAL A 490 -3.43 -23.81 -10.88
CA VAL A 490 -3.87 -24.90 -11.75
C VAL A 490 -5.39 -24.92 -11.92
N TYR A 491 -5.86 -25.41 -13.07
CA TYR A 491 -7.29 -25.60 -13.33
C TYR A 491 -7.85 -26.93 -12.82
N GLU A 492 -6.99 -27.94 -12.69
CA GLU A 492 -7.38 -29.28 -12.22
C GLU A 492 -6.38 -29.80 -11.19
N ASP A 493 -5.22 -30.27 -11.63
CA ASP A 493 -4.22 -30.92 -10.76
C ASP A 493 -2.85 -30.29 -10.86
N PHE A 494 -2.13 -30.30 -9.73
CA PHE A 494 -0.73 -29.94 -9.68
C PHE A 494 0.10 -30.99 -10.41
N CYS A 495 1.08 -30.55 -11.19
CA CYS A 495 2.00 -31.43 -11.88
C CYS A 495 3.27 -31.62 -11.05
N ASN A 496 3.65 -32.87 -10.79
CA ASN A 496 4.97 -33.21 -10.26
C ASN A 496 6.00 -33.20 -11.41
N CYS A 497 6.42 -32.01 -11.82
CA CYS A 497 7.50 -31.79 -12.79
C CYS A 497 8.71 -31.14 -12.11
N GLU A 498 9.93 -31.48 -12.58
CA GLU A 498 11.13 -30.77 -12.15
C GLU A 498 11.07 -29.30 -12.58
N TYR A 499 11.39 -28.38 -11.66
CA TYR A 499 11.38 -26.94 -11.94
C TYR A 499 12.51 -26.57 -12.90
N SER A 500 12.20 -25.66 -13.82
CA SER A 500 13.23 -24.91 -14.55
C SER A 500 13.88 -23.90 -13.63
N SER A 501 15.21 -23.88 -13.57
CA SER A 501 15.93 -22.88 -12.78
C SER A 501 15.63 -21.46 -13.27
N PHE A 502 15.89 -20.46 -12.43
CA PHE A 502 15.78 -19.06 -12.82
C PHE A 502 16.55 -18.74 -14.12
N GLU A 503 17.79 -19.23 -14.25
CA GLU A 503 18.63 -18.95 -15.42
C GLU A 503 18.11 -19.65 -16.67
N ASP A 504 17.61 -20.89 -16.55
CA ASP A 504 17.02 -21.61 -17.68
C ASP A 504 15.73 -20.92 -18.16
N SER A 505 14.84 -20.59 -17.22
CA SER A 505 13.60 -19.84 -17.52
C SER A 505 13.93 -18.51 -18.21
N LYS A 506 14.90 -17.74 -17.69
CA LYS A 506 15.34 -16.48 -18.29
C LYS A 506 15.85 -16.66 -19.73
N ILE A 507 16.60 -17.72 -20.01
CA ILE A 507 17.09 -18.02 -21.35
C ILE A 507 15.93 -18.36 -22.29
N ASP A 508 15.00 -19.20 -21.84
CA ASP A 508 13.88 -19.64 -22.68
C ASP A 508 12.87 -18.54 -22.96
N PHE A 509 12.56 -17.69 -21.98
CA PHE A 509 11.76 -16.48 -22.20
C PHE A 509 12.40 -15.52 -23.22
N LYS A 510 13.74 -15.37 -23.20
CA LYS A 510 14.43 -14.56 -24.21
C LYS A 510 14.30 -15.16 -25.61
N LYS A 511 14.37 -16.48 -25.74
CA LYS A 511 14.14 -17.16 -27.04
C LYS A 511 12.71 -16.93 -27.52
N GLU A 512 11.73 -17.07 -26.62
CA GLU A 512 10.32 -16.84 -26.91
C GLU A 512 10.06 -15.40 -27.38
N TYR A 513 10.61 -14.41 -26.66
CA TYR A 513 10.56 -13.00 -27.08
C TYR A 513 11.15 -12.77 -28.48
N LEU A 514 12.30 -13.38 -28.78
CA LEU A 514 12.90 -13.26 -30.11
C LEU A 514 12.00 -13.87 -31.18
N ASN A 515 11.30 -14.97 -30.88
CA ASN A 515 10.31 -15.53 -31.79
C ASN A 515 9.14 -14.56 -32.01
N PHE A 516 8.59 -13.94 -30.96
CA PHE A 516 7.50 -12.95 -31.09
C PHE A 516 7.86 -11.76 -31.97
N THR A 517 9.10 -11.29 -31.85
CA THR A 517 9.58 -10.15 -32.63
C THR A 517 10.10 -10.53 -34.01
N ASN A 518 9.97 -11.79 -34.43
CA ASN A 518 10.58 -12.34 -35.65
C ASN A 518 12.09 -12.02 -35.73
N HIS A 519 12.77 -12.06 -34.59
CA HIS A 519 14.19 -11.71 -34.42
C HIS A 519 14.54 -10.30 -34.91
N LEU A 520 13.58 -9.36 -34.89
CA LEU A 520 13.82 -7.97 -35.28
C LEU A 520 14.89 -7.34 -34.39
N LYS A 521 15.94 -6.81 -35.03
CA LYS A 521 17.04 -6.10 -34.37
C LYS A 521 17.52 -4.97 -35.27
N PHE A 522 17.74 -3.80 -34.66
CA PHE A 522 18.32 -2.64 -35.33
C PHE A 522 19.85 -2.64 -35.13
N GLU A 523 20.60 -2.66 -36.23
CA GLU A 523 22.07 -2.60 -36.25
C GLU A 523 22.53 -1.47 -37.19
N ILE A 524 22.56 -0.24 -36.68
CA ILE A 524 22.97 0.96 -37.46
C ILE A 524 24.17 1.63 -36.78
N ASP A 525 23.94 2.22 -35.61
CA ASP A 525 24.97 2.80 -34.74
C ASP A 525 24.59 2.59 -33.25
N ASN A 526 25.45 3.04 -32.34
CA ASN A 526 25.23 2.88 -30.89
C ASN A 526 23.98 3.62 -30.38
N ASP A 527 23.53 4.68 -31.04
CA ASP A 527 22.36 5.45 -30.60
C ASP A 527 21.05 4.69 -30.87
N PHE A 528 21.04 3.82 -31.89
CA PHE A 528 19.88 2.96 -32.18
C PHE A 528 19.67 1.81 -31.18
N ASN A 529 20.62 1.54 -30.28
CA ASN A 529 20.46 0.48 -29.27
C ASN A 529 19.25 0.73 -28.33
N ARG A 530 18.87 2.00 -28.14
CA ARG A 530 17.66 2.36 -27.38
C ARG A 530 16.40 1.73 -27.97
N TYR A 531 16.29 1.65 -29.29
CA TYR A 531 15.13 1.03 -29.95
C TYR A 531 15.09 -0.48 -29.72
N ASN A 532 16.24 -1.15 -29.64
CA ASN A 532 16.28 -2.58 -29.29
C ASN A 532 15.82 -2.81 -27.84
N HIS A 533 16.22 -1.94 -26.91
CA HIS A 533 15.69 -1.99 -25.54
C HIS A 533 14.19 -1.72 -25.50
N LEU A 534 13.70 -0.68 -26.19
CA LEU A 534 12.27 -0.36 -26.18
C LEU A 534 11.43 -1.44 -26.86
N LEU A 535 11.89 -2.03 -27.97
CA LEU A 535 11.23 -3.16 -28.61
C LEU A 535 11.08 -4.33 -27.63
N TYR A 536 12.10 -4.57 -26.79
CA TYR A 536 12.05 -5.60 -25.75
C TYR A 536 10.97 -5.36 -24.70
N TRP A 537 10.74 -4.10 -24.33
CA TRP A 537 9.78 -3.74 -23.29
C TRP A 537 8.36 -3.48 -23.80
N TYR A 538 8.20 -3.18 -25.09
CA TYR A 538 6.91 -2.82 -25.69
C TYR A 538 6.23 -4.00 -26.39
N THR A 539 6.96 -5.10 -26.62
CA THR A 539 6.42 -6.40 -27.06
C THR A 539 5.92 -7.15 -25.84
#